data_AF-A0A6P8HJ17-F1
#
_entry.id   AF-A0A6P8HJ17-F1
#
_cell.length_a   1.000
_cell.length_b   1.000
_cell.length_c   1.000
_cell.angle_alpha   90.00
_cell.angle_beta   90.00
_cell.angle_gamma   90.00
#
_symmetry.space_group_name_H-M   'P 1'
#
loop_
_entity.id
_entity.type
_entity.pdbx_description
1 polymer ?
#
loop_
_entity_poly.entity_id
_entity_poly.type
_entity_poly.pdbx_seq_one_letter_code
_entity_poly.pdbx_strand_id
1 'polypeptide(L)'
;MPATPGTPAVVFKAKLFIFIQLKKASSQGTSPLDDSVMIPLLFDPKTNTTQQVDVSRQASAPTSSAEAAVNALLKRWNESPASKTGDCTIFPAVLELAKNLVIPT
;
A
#
# COMPACT_ATOMS: atom_id res chain seq x y z
N MET A 1 -6.27 -16.22 4.91
CA MET A 1 -7.51 -15.66 4.31
C MET A 1 -7.23 -14.22 3.91
N PRO A 2 -7.52 -13.79 2.68
CA PRO A 2 -7.40 -12.37 2.32
C PRO A 2 -8.47 -11.57 3.06
N ALA A 3 -8.13 -10.36 3.52
CA ALA A 3 -9.07 -9.49 4.20
C ALA A 3 -10.13 -8.97 3.21
N THR A 4 -11.39 -8.92 3.62
CA THR A 4 -12.50 -8.43 2.79
C THR A 4 -12.47 -6.89 2.71
N PRO A 5 -12.75 -6.27 1.55
CA PRO A 5 -12.88 -4.82 1.45
C PRO A 5 -13.84 -4.26 2.53
N GLY A 6 -13.43 -3.22 3.25
CA GLY A 6 -14.20 -2.64 4.36
C GLY A 6 -13.84 -3.17 5.77
N THR A 7 -12.89 -4.11 5.88
CA THR A 7 -12.41 -4.59 7.19
C THR A 7 -11.67 -3.46 7.94
N PRO A 8 -12.03 -3.15 9.21
CA PRO A 8 -11.38 -2.10 9.98
C PRO A 8 -9.88 -2.38 10.15
N ALA A 9 -9.08 -1.31 10.19
CA ALA A 9 -7.64 -1.39 10.45
C ALA A 9 -7.39 -2.15 11.77
N VAL A 10 -6.52 -3.15 11.72
CA VAL A 10 -6.22 -3.99 12.90
C VAL A 10 -4.96 -3.43 13.55
N VAL A 11 -5.01 -3.16 14.85
CA VAL A 11 -3.80 -2.84 15.61
C VAL A 11 -3.11 -4.15 16.00
N PHE A 12 -1.88 -4.34 15.55
CA PHE A 12 -1.07 -5.51 15.88
C PHE A 12 0.23 -5.07 16.54
N LYS A 13 0.46 -5.47 17.80
CA LYS A 13 1.69 -5.14 18.56
C LYS A 13 2.06 -3.64 18.53
N ALA A 14 1.07 -2.76 18.70
CA ALA A 14 1.21 -1.29 18.62
C ALA A 14 1.61 -0.72 17.24
N LYS A 15 1.53 -1.52 16.18
CA LYS A 15 1.59 -1.08 14.79
C LYS A 15 0.19 -1.12 14.19
N LEU A 16 -0.09 -0.24 13.24
CA LEU A 16 -1.38 -0.23 12.53
C LEU A 16 -1.27 -1.01 11.23
N PHE A 17 -2.18 -1.94 11.04
CA PHE A 17 -2.33 -2.71 9.82
C PHE A 17 -3.53 -2.20 9.03
N ILE A 18 -3.30 -1.73 7.81
CA ILE A 18 -4.28 -0.99 7.02
C ILE A 18 -4.38 -1.64 5.65
N PHE A 19 -5.59 -1.92 5.19
CA PHE A 19 -5.82 -2.31 3.80
C PHE A 19 -6.40 -1.12 3.05
N ILE A 20 -5.74 -0.70 1.99
CA ILE A 20 -6.27 0.29 1.05
C ILE A 20 -6.62 -0.39 -0.27
N GLN A 21 -7.66 0.07 -0.93
CA GLN A 21 -8.00 -0.34 -2.29
C GLN A 21 -7.80 0.86 -3.21
N LEU A 22 -6.85 0.77 -4.14
CA LEU A 22 -6.62 1.78 -5.17
C LEU A 22 -7.28 1.32 -6.47
N LYS A 23 -7.91 2.26 -7.16
CA LYS A 23 -8.50 2.04 -8.48
C LYS A 23 -7.73 2.86 -9.49
N LYS A 24 -7.45 2.29 -10.67
CA LYS A 24 -6.89 3.07 -11.77
C LYS A 24 -7.90 4.11 -12.21
N ALA A 25 -7.43 5.33 -12.47
CA ALA A 25 -8.28 6.36 -13.08
C ALA A 25 -8.64 5.89 -14.50
N SER A 26 -9.88 5.45 -14.69
CA SER A 26 -10.34 4.88 -15.95
C SER A 26 -10.27 5.92 -17.08
N SER A 27 -9.46 5.67 -18.10
CA SER A 27 -9.76 6.17 -19.44
C SER A 27 -10.98 5.39 -19.92
N GLN A 28 -12.11 6.08 -20.15
CA GLN A 28 -13.41 5.56 -20.57
C GLN A 28 -13.39 4.13 -21.18
N GLY A 29 -14.05 3.16 -20.51
CA GLY A 29 -14.51 1.94 -21.18
C GLY A 29 -14.19 0.58 -20.53
N THR A 30 -13.32 0.49 -19.52
CA THR A 30 -13.03 -0.80 -18.84
C THR A 30 -13.90 -1.02 -17.60
N SER A 31 -14.37 -2.26 -17.41
CA SER A 31 -15.27 -2.65 -16.32
C SER A 31 -14.64 -2.34 -14.94
N PRO A 32 -15.35 -1.66 -14.01
CA PRO A 32 -14.76 -1.01 -12.83
C PRO A 32 -14.25 -1.94 -11.72
N LEU A 33 -14.41 -3.26 -11.88
CA LEU A 33 -14.00 -4.26 -10.89
C LEU A 33 -12.62 -4.88 -11.21
N ASP A 34 -12.15 -4.81 -12.45
CA ASP A 34 -10.90 -5.48 -12.88
C ASP A 34 -9.62 -4.66 -12.56
N ASP A 35 -9.77 -3.36 -12.30
CA ASP A 35 -8.65 -2.40 -12.19
C ASP A 35 -8.46 -1.88 -10.74
N SER A 36 -8.78 -2.72 -9.75
CA SER A 36 -8.61 -2.44 -8.33
C SER A 36 -7.49 -3.27 -7.71
N VAL A 37 -6.50 -2.62 -7.09
CA VAL A 37 -5.46 -3.30 -6.29
C VAL A 37 -5.71 -3.09 -4.80
N MET A 38 -5.72 -4.18 -4.04
CA MET A 38 -5.73 -4.15 -2.57
C MET A 38 -4.29 -4.17 -2.07
N ILE A 39 -3.92 -3.18 -1.26
CA ILE A 39 -2.57 -3.00 -0.74
C ILE A 39 -2.62 -3.09 0.79
N PRO A 40 -1.97 -4.10 1.39
CA PRO A 40 -1.77 -4.16 2.82
C PRO A 40 -0.58 -3.27 3.23
N LEU A 41 -0.81 -2.36 4.17
CA LEU A 41 0.16 -1.42 4.72
C LEU A 41 0.36 -1.66 6.22
N LEU A 42 1.61 -1.53 6.67
CA LEU A 42 1.99 -1.49 8.06
C LEU A 42 2.51 -0.10 8.39
N PHE A 43 1.87 0.57 9.35
CA PHE A 43 2.37 1.78 9.95
C PHE A 43 2.98 1.47 11.31
N ASP A 44 4.25 1.85 11.46
CA ASP A 44 4.97 1.77 12.73
C ASP A 44 5.11 3.18 13.33
N PRO A 45 4.37 3.50 14.41
CA PRO A 45 4.45 4.82 15.04
C PRO A 45 5.80 5.09 15.70
N LYS A 46 6.60 4.06 16.03
CA LYS A 46 7.92 4.25 16.66
C LYS A 46 8.95 4.82 15.68
N THR A 47 8.91 4.34 14.44
CA THR A 47 9.81 4.79 13.36
C THR A 47 9.14 5.82 12.44
N ASN A 48 7.85 6.08 12.65
CA ASN A 48 6.99 6.87 11.79
C ASN A 48 7.00 6.42 10.32
N THR A 49 7.12 5.11 10.07
CA THR A 49 7.22 4.59 8.69
C THR A 49 5.95 3.88 8.27
N THR A 50 5.56 4.08 7.01
CA THR A 50 4.50 3.30 6.35
C THR A 50 5.13 2.41 5.28
N GLN A 51 4.94 1.10 5.41
CA GLN A 51 5.55 0.10 4.52
C GLN A 51 4.48 -0.85 3.99
N GLN A 52 4.75 -1.47 2.85
CA GLN A 52 3.91 -2.59 2.41
C GLN A 52 4.14 -3.77 3.36
N VAL A 53 3.07 -4.47 3.68
CA VAL A 53 3.19 -5.68 4.50
C VAL A 53 3.76 -6.77 3.62
N ASP A 54 4.92 -7.28 4.01
CA ASP A 54 5.38 -8.59 3.56
C ASP A 54 4.50 -9.64 4.28
N VAL A 55 3.27 -9.82 3.78
CA VAL A 55 2.53 -11.01 4.15
C VAL A 55 3.36 -12.10 3.52
N SER A 56 3.92 -12.99 4.33
CA SER A 56 4.47 -14.25 3.85
C SER A 56 3.32 -15.05 3.23
N ARG A 57 2.80 -14.58 2.08
CA ARG A 57 2.13 -15.40 1.09
C ARG A 57 3.13 -16.51 0.87
N GLN A 58 2.71 -17.73 1.19
CA GLN A 58 3.42 -18.98 0.96
C GLN A 58 4.46 -18.79 -0.15
N ALA A 59 5.74 -19.08 0.14
CA ALA A 59 6.94 -18.83 -0.65
C ALA A 59 6.97 -19.50 -2.05
N SER A 60 5.83 -19.55 -2.72
CA SER A 60 5.45 -20.36 -3.87
C SER A 60 4.51 -19.59 -4.81
N ALA A 61 3.90 -18.47 -4.36
CA ALA A 61 3.09 -17.61 -5.21
C ALA A 61 3.95 -16.44 -5.74
N PRO A 62 3.98 -16.19 -7.06
CA PRO A 62 4.70 -15.04 -7.60
C PRO A 62 4.10 -13.74 -7.07
N THR A 63 4.97 -12.83 -6.59
CA THR A 63 4.61 -11.46 -6.22
C THR A 63 3.97 -10.76 -7.42
N SER A 64 2.79 -10.18 -7.24
CA SER A 64 2.13 -9.43 -8.32
C SER A 64 2.98 -8.24 -8.76
N SER A 65 2.93 -7.87 -10.04
CA SER A 65 3.60 -6.66 -10.56
C SER A 65 3.17 -5.39 -9.82
N ALA A 66 1.92 -5.37 -9.35
CA ALA A 66 1.39 -4.29 -8.53
C ALA A 66 2.02 -4.24 -7.12
N GLU A 67 2.18 -5.39 -6.48
CA GLU A 67 2.82 -5.49 -5.16
C GLU A 67 4.29 -5.07 -5.22
N ALA A 68 5.02 -5.45 -6.28
CA ALA A 68 6.41 -5.02 -6.47
C ALA A 68 6.52 -3.50 -6.68
N ALA A 69 5.62 -2.91 -7.49
CA ALA A 69 5.60 -1.46 -7.74
C ALA A 69 5.29 -0.65 -6.48
N VAL A 70 4.31 -1.10 -5.68
CA VAL A 70 3.97 -0.48 -4.40
C VAL A 70 5.14 -0.53 -3.43
N ASN A 71 5.80 -1.69 -3.29
CA ASN A 71 6.95 -1.84 -2.41
C ASN A 71 8.08 -0.89 -2.79
N ALA A 72 8.44 -0.86 -4.09
CA ALA A 72 9.48 0.03 -4.61
C ALA A 72 9.17 1.51 -4.31
N LEU A 73 7.91 1.93 -4.51
CA LEU A 73 7.49 3.31 -4.28
C LEU A 73 7.52 3.67 -2.80
N LEU A 74 7.01 2.81 -1.91
CA LEU A 74 7.04 3.05 -0.46
C LEU A 74 8.46 3.00 0.12
N LYS A 75 9.33 2.15 -0.40
CA LYS A 75 10.74 2.11 0.01
C LYS A 75 11.43 3.44 -0.33
N ARG A 76 11.25 3.92 -1.57
CA ARG A 76 11.76 5.23 -2.02
C ARG A 76 11.16 6.38 -1.20
N TRP A 77 9.87 6.31 -0.88
CA TRP A 77 9.21 7.31 -0.04
C TRP A 77 9.84 7.39 1.36
N ASN A 78 10.03 6.26 2.05
CA ASN A 78 10.64 6.24 3.39
C ASN A 78 12.09 6.73 3.42
N GLU A 79 12.80 6.68 2.29
CA GLU A 79 14.15 7.24 2.15
C GLU A 79 14.13 8.75 1.86
N SER A 80 13.01 9.29 1.37
CA SER A 80 12.83 10.71 1.06
C SER A 80 12.77 11.59 2.31
N PRO A 81 13.40 12.79 2.32
CA PRO A 81 13.23 13.78 3.38
C PRO A 81 11.77 14.15 3.65
N ALA A 82 10.92 14.09 2.63
CA ALA A 82 9.49 14.40 2.75
C ALA A 82 8.76 13.43 3.69
N SER A 83 9.19 12.16 3.78
CA SER A 83 8.60 11.19 4.71
C SER A 83 8.93 11.47 6.17
N LYS A 84 9.96 12.27 6.44
CA LYS A 84 10.43 12.60 7.80
C LYS A 84 9.81 13.89 8.34
N THR A 85 8.94 14.54 7.56
CA THR A 85 8.34 15.81 7.90
C THR A 85 6.90 15.59 8.39
N GLY A 86 6.69 15.57 9.71
CA GLY A 86 5.37 15.48 10.33
C GLY A 86 5.19 14.28 11.27
N ASP A 87 4.03 14.24 11.94
CA ASP A 87 3.74 13.26 13.01
C ASP A 87 3.17 11.93 12.50
N CYS A 88 2.74 11.82 11.23
CA CYS A 88 2.12 10.60 10.69
C CYS A 88 2.34 10.43 9.19
N THR A 89 3.01 9.35 8.78
CA THR A 89 3.27 9.04 7.37
C THR A 89 2.14 8.32 6.63
N ILE A 90 1.06 7.90 7.31
CA ILE A 90 -0.02 7.13 6.67
C ILE A 90 -0.60 7.91 5.49
N PHE A 91 -1.14 9.11 5.75
CA PHE A 91 -1.77 9.93 4.71
C PHE A 91 -0.81 10.30 3.56
N PRO A 92 0.39 10.87 3.80
CA PRO A 92 1.27 11.24 2.71
C PRO A 92 1.80 10.04 1.92
N ALA A 93 2.03 8.88 2.54
CA ALA A 93 2.38 7.65 1.81
C ALA A 93 1.24 7.16 0.90
N VAL A 94 0.00 7.20 1.39
CA VAL A 94 -1.17 6.83 0.57
C VAL A 94 -1.40 7.83 -0.57
N LEU A 95 -1.20 9.12 -0.32
CA LEU A 95 -1.28 10.16 -1.33
C LEU A 95 -0.22 9.98 -2.42
N GLU A 96 1.01 9.62 -2.02
CA GLU A 96 2.10 9.33 -2.93
C GLU A 96 1.80 8.11 -3.81
N LEU A 97 1.26 7.03 -3.22
CA LEU A 97 0.76 5.88 -3.99
C LEU A 97 -0.33 6.30 -4.97
N ALA A 98 -1.33 7.06 -4.52
CA ALA A 98 -2.45 7.47 -5.38
C ALA A 98 -2.02 8.35 -6.56
N LYS A 99 -0.94 9.12 -6.43
CA LYS A 99 -0.42 10.01 -7.47
C LYS A 99 0.57 9.32 -8.42
N ASN A 100 1.44 8.47 -7.89
CA ASN A 100 2.65 8.04 -8.58
C ASN A 100 2.72 6.52 -8.79
N LEU A 101 1.73 5.74 -8.33
CA LEU A 101 1.73 4.30 -8.55
C LEU A 101 1.47 3.98 -10.03
N VAL A 102 2.48 3.39 -10.67
CA VAL A 102 2.40 2.84 -12.02
C VAL A 102 2.56 1.33 -11.92
N ILE A 103 1.51 0.59 -12.29
CA ILE A 103 1.53 -0.86 -12.33
C ILE A 103 1.95 -1.28 -13.75
N PRO A 104 3.07 -2.00 -13.91
CA PRO A 104 3.46 -2.54 -15.21
C PRO A 104 2.38 -3.50 -15.72
N THR A 105 1.97 -3.31 -16.97
CA THR A 105 1.07 -4.20 -17.72
C THR A 105 1.83 -5.36 -18.33
#